data_AF-A0A2S4DZ88-F1
#
_entry.id   AF-A0A2S4DZ88-F1
#
_cell.length_a   1.000
_cell.length_b   1.000
_cell.length_c   1.000
_cell.angle_alpha   90.00
_cell.angle_beta   90.00
_cell.angle_gamma   90.00
#
_symmetry.space_group_name_H-M   'P 1'
#
loop_
_entity.id
_entity.type
_entity.pdbx_description
1 polymer ?
#
loop_
_entity_poly.entity_id
_entity_poly.type
_entity_poly.pdbx_seq_one_letter_code
_entity_poly.pdbx_strand_id
1 'polypeptide(L)' 'MKQQDWIDFFQAVHGRNPSIQEMAEAANRGEFV' A
#
# COMPACT_ATOMS: atom_id res chain seq x y z
N MET A 1 1.42 -1.70 9.47
CA MET A 1 0.49 -2.81 9.09
C MET A 1 1.24 -3.86 8.27
N LYS A 2 0.71 -5.04 7.96
CA LYS A 2 1.41 -5.92 6.98
C LYS A 2 1.19 -5.37 5.58
N GLN A 3 2.09 -5.67 4.64
CA GLN A 3 1.94 -5.26 3.24
C GLN A 3 0.55 -5.61 2.67
N GLN A 4 0.00 -6.78 3.01
CA GLN A 4 -1.31 -7.21 2.51
C GLN A 4 -2.46 -6.33 3.02
N ASP A 5 -2.44 -5.93 4.30
CA ASP A 5 -3.43 -5.01 4.87
C ASP A 5 -3.36 -3.63 4.20
N TRP A 6 -2.14 -3.17 3.86
CA TRP A 6 -1.96 -1.89 3.19
C TRP A 6 -2.51 -1.94 1.76
N ILE A 7 -2.27 -3.04 1.05
CA ILE A 7 -2.80 -3.28 -0.30
C ILE A 7 -4.34 -3.34 -0.29
N ASP A 8 -4.94 -3.94 0.73
CA ASP A 8 -6.41 -4.00 0.87
C ASP A 8 -6.99 -2.60 1.16
N PHE A 9 -6.38 -1.87 2.10
CA PHE A 9 -6.72 -0.48 2.38
C PHE A 9 -6.62 0.41 1.14
N PHE A 10 -5.50 0.31 0.41
CA PHE A 10 -5.28 1.08 -0.81
C PHE A 10 -6.36 0.79 -1.86
N GLN A 11 -6.71 -0.48 -2.06
CA GLN A 11 -7.77 -0.88 -2.99
C GLN A 11 -9.14 -0.38 -2.55
N ALA A 12 -9.46 -0.44 -1.26
CA ALA A 12 -10.72 0.05 -0.73
C ALA A 12 -10.87 1.58 -0.90
N VAL A 13 -9.78 2.34 -0.76
CA VAL A 13 -9.77 3.80 -0.90
C VAL A 13 -9.74 4.24 -2.36
N HIS A 14 -8.92 3.59 -3.20
CA HIS A 14 -8.65 4.03 -4.57
C HIS A 14 -9.39 3.23 -5.65
N GLY A 15 -10.03 2.11 -5.30
CA GLY A 15 -10.72 1.23 -6.24
C GLY A 15 -9.81 0.53 -7.26
N ARG A 16 -8.49 0.51 -7.01
CA ARG A 16 -7.48 -0.11 -7.88
C ARG A 16 -6.31 -0.65 -7.05
N ASN A 17 -5.55 -1.58 -7.62
CA ASN A 17 -4.30 -2.03 -7.01
C ASN A 17 -3.24 -0.91 -6.98
N PRO A 18 -2.41 -0.85 -5.94
CA PRO A 18 -1.29 0.07 -5.87
C PRO A 18 -0.24 -0.25 -6.93
N SER A 19 0.41 0.79 -7.45
CA SER A 19 1.54 0.65 -8.36
C SER A 19 2.82 0.30 -7.59
N ILE A 20 3.85 -0.20 -8.28
CA ILE A 20 5.15 -0.50 -7.65
C ILE A 20 5.78 0.75 -7.01
N GLN A 21 5.65 1.93 -7.64
CA GLN A 21 6.10 3.19 -7.03
C GLN A 21 5.36 3.53 -5.74
N GLU A 22 4.03 3.40 -5.72
CA GLU A 22 3.22 3.69 -4.53
C GLU A 22 3.54 2.72 -3.38
N MET A 23 3.77 1.44 -3.70
CA MET A 23 4.28 0.47 -2.74
C MET A 23 5.67 0.83 -2.21
N ALA A 24 6.60 1.24 -3.08
CA ALA A 24 7.94 1.64 -2.67
C ALA A 24 7.93 2.88 -1.78
N GLU A 25 7.09 3.88 -2.09
CA GLU A 25 6.91 5.07 -1.27
C GLU A 25 6.32 4.75 0.10
N ALA A 26 5.28 3.93 0.15
CA ALA A 26 4.65 3.53 1.40
C ALA A 26 5.55 2.64 2.27
N ALA A 27 6.36 1.78 1.65
CA ALA A 27 7.41 1.04 2.34
C ALA A 27 8.49 1.98 2.91
N ASN A 28 8.93 2.96 2.14
CA ASN A 28 9.91 3.96 2.58
C ASN A 28 9.37 4.87 3.70
N ARG A 29 8.07 5.13 3.71
CA ARG A 29 7.36 5.86 4.78
C ARG A 29 7.11 5.01 6.03
N GLY A 30 7.33 3.70 5.96
CA GLY A 30 7.06 2.77 7.06
C GLY A 30 5.57 2.53 7.31
N GLU A 31 4.71 2.72 6.30
CA GLU A 31 3.26 2.50 6.43
C GLU A 31 2.95 1.01 6.66
N PHE A 32 3.79 0.13 6.12
CA PHE A 32 3.73 -1.31 6.34
C PHE A 32 5.11 -1.94 6.58
N VAL A 33 5.08 -3.14 7.17
CA VAL A 33 6.25 -4.00 7.49
C VAL A 33 6.15 -5.33 6.79
#